data_AF-A0A5R2N108-F1
#
_entry.id   AF-A0A5R2N108-F1
#
_cell.length_a   1.000
_cell.length_b   1.000
_cell.length_c   1.000
_cell.angle_alpha   90.00
_cell.angle_beta   90.00
_cell.angle_gamma   90.00
#
_symmetry.space_group_name_H-M   'P 1'
#
loop_
_entity.id
_entity.type
_entity.pdbx_description
1 polymer ?
#
loop_
_entity_poly.entity_id
_entity_poly.type
_entity_poly.pdbx_seq_one_letter_code
_entity_poly.pdbx_strand_id
1 'polypeptide(L)'
;LAIAGRFSTVFIDHVPVLGEGKRNEAKRFILLIDTLYDHHVRLVVSAEAPPHELYVAKRGVEVFEFERTASRLIEMQSRDWLDDWAERRKVKAAAAEASRAQATMPSSS
;
A
#
# COMPACT_ATOMS: atom_id res chain seq x y z
N LEU A 1 -4.43 -1.55 10.67
CA LEU A 1 -5.51 -1.53 9.66
C LEU A 1 -5.72 -2.95 9.10
N ALA A 2 -6.93 -3.52 9.19
CA ALA A 2 -7.21 -4.93 8.84
C ALA A 2 -7.07 -5.26 7.33
N ILE A 3 -7.18 -4.25 6.46
CA ILE A 3 -7.12 -4.40 5.00
C ILE A 3 -5.75 -4.90 4.54
N ALA A 4 -4.67 -4.32 5.07
CA ALA A 4 -3.30 -4.67 4.68
C ALA A 4 -2.90 -6.11 5.10
N GLY A 5 -3.53 -6.64 6.15
CA GLY A 5 -3.33 -8.03 6.57
C GLY A 5 -4.06 -9.06 5.69
N ARG A 6 -5.10 -8.63 4.96
CA ARG A 6 -6.02 -9.53 4.24
C ARG A 6 -5.87 -9.48 2.71
N PHE A 7 -5.42 -8.35 2.17
CA PHE A 7 -5.27 -8.15 0.72
C PHE A 7 -3.81 -7.85 0.37
N SER A 8 -3.26 -8.59 -0.59
CA SER A 8 -1.88 -8.37 -1.09
C SER A 8 -1.79 -7.30 -2.18
N THR A 9 -2.93 -6.91 -2.75
CA THR A 9 -3.04 -5.88 -3.78
C THR A 9 -4.28 -5.03 -3.51
N VAL A 10 -4.15 -3.71 -3.63
CA VAL A 10 -5.22 -2.74 -3.44
C VAL A 10 -5.30 -1.82 -4.66
N PHE A 11 -6.52 -1.54 -5.10
CA PHE A 11 -6.82 -0.60 -6.19
C PHE A 11 -7.59 0.58 -5.60
N ILE A 12 -7.15 1.79 -5.92
CA ILE A 12 -7.83 3.03 -5.55
C ILE A 12 -8.09 3.80 -6.82
N ASP A 13 -9.36 4.07 -7.11
CA ASP A 13 -9.73 4.85 -8.29
C ASP A 13 -10.05 6.31 -7.92
N HIS A 14 -9.79 7.20 -8.87
CA HIS A 14 -10.17 8.60 -8.85
C HIS A 14 -9.77 9.38 -7.59
N VAL A 15 -8.48 9.35 -7.22
CA VAL A 15 -7.95 10.15 -6.12
C VAL A 15 -7.86 11.63 -6.56
N PRO A 16 -8.62 12.55 -5.92
CA PRO A 16 -8.62 13.94 -6.32
C PRO A 16 -7.41 14.69 -5.77
N VAL A 17 -7.13 15.87 -6.33
CA VAL A 17 -6.20 16.81 -5.69
C VAL A 17 -6.76 17.25 -4.32
N LEU A 18 -5.90 17.18 -3.30
CA LEU A 18 -6.21 17.49 -1.92
C LEU A 18 -5.76 18.93 -1.58
N GLY A 19 -6.73 19.84 -1.43
CA GLY A 19 -6.48 21.26 -1.11
C GLY A 19 -6.51 21.58 0.39
N GLU A 20 -6.32 22.86 0.74
CA GLU A 20 -6.23 23.33 2.15
C GLU A 20 -7.44 22.95 3.02
N GLY A 21 -8.63 22.82 2.43
CA GLY A 21 -9.86 22.42 3.13
C GLY A 21 -10.02 20.90 3.34
N LYS A 22 -9.16 20.07 2.75
CA LYS A 22 -9.27 18.60 2.76
C LYS A 22 -8.26 17.93 3.70
N ARG A 23 -8.00 18.54 4.87
CA ARG A 23 -6.98 18.05 5.83
C ARG A 23 -7.30 16.66 6.38
N ASN A 24 -8.56 16.38 6.66
CA ASN A 24 -8.99 15.07 7.19
C ASN A 24 -8.80 13.97 6.15
N GLU A 25 -9.11 14.26 4.89
CA GLU A 25 -8.91 13.38 3.75
C GLU A 25 -7.42 13.15 3.51
N ALA A 26 -6.59 14.20 3.55
CA ALA A 26 -5.14 14.07 3.46
C ALA A 26 -4.57 13.15 4.55
N LYS A 27 -4.98 13.33 5.81
CA LYS A 27 -4.54 12.43 6.90
C LYS A 27 -4.97 10.98 6.70
N ARG A 28 -6.20 10.75 6.26
CA ARG A 28 -6.69 9.39 5.98
C ARG A 28 -5.91 8.76 4.83
N PHE A 29 -5.59 9.54 3.80
CA PHE A 29 -4.79 9.09 2.67
C PHE A 29 -3.35 8.77 3.10
N ILE A 30 -2.69 9.66 3.85
CA ILE A 30 -1.36 9.44 4.43
C ILE A 30 -1.34 8.13 5.23
N LEU A 31 -2.26 7.96 6.18
CA LEU A 31 -2.34 6.77 7.02
C LEU A 31 -2.55 5.49 6.20
N LEU A 32 -3.38 5.56 5.16
CA LEU A 32 -3.60 4.44 4.25
C LEU A 32 -2.31 4.07 3.52
N ILE A 33 -1.64 5.04 2.87
CA ILE A 33 -0.40 4.77 2.14
C ILE A 33 0.69 4.25 3.06
N ASP A 34 0.88 4.86 4.24
CA ASP A 34 1.86 4.39 5.23
C ASP A 34 1.60 2.94 5.62
N THR A 35 0.34 2.58 5.89
CA THR A 35 -0.02 1.19 6.19
C THR A 35 0.27 0.26 5.01
N LEU A 36 -0.11 0.63 3.80
CA LEU A 36 0.10 -0.23 2.63
C LEU A 36 1.59 -0.41 2.32
N TYR A 37 2.38 0.65 2.50
CA TYR A 37 3.82 0.65 2.38
C TYR A 37 4.46 -0.28 3.41
N ASP A 38 4.15 -0.12 4.70
CA ASP A 38 4.71 -0.92 5.80
C ASP A 38 4.42 -2.42 5.65
N HIS A 39 3.26 -2.75 5.07
CA HIS A 39 2.84 -4.12 4.81
C HIS A 39 3.27 -4.65 3.44
N HIS A 40 4.03 -3.88 2.66
CA HIS A 40 4.46 -4.24 1.31
C HIS A 40 3.29 -4.64 0.41
N VAL A 41 2.16 -3.94 0.50
CA VAL A 41 0.99 -4.19 -0.34
C VAL A 41 1.21 -3.58 -1.72
N ARG A 42 0.88 -4.32 -2.77
CA ARG A 42 0.90 -3.76 -4.12
C ARG A 42 -0.26 -2.79 -4.28
N LEU A 43 0.04 -1.58 -4.69
CA LEU A 43 -0.95 -0.52 -4.85
C LEU A 43 -1.04 -0.10 -6.32
N VAL A 44 -2.26 0.07 -6.81
CA VAL A 44 -2.54 0.71 -8.10
C VAL A 44 -3.49 1.87 -7.82
N VAL A 45 -3.10 3.08 -8.25
CA VAL A 45 -3.88 4.30 -8.01
C VAL A 45 -4.13 5.02 -9.32
N SER A 46 -5.38 5.42 -9.53
CA SER A 46 -5.77 6.45 -10.50
C SER A 46 -5.92 7.76 -9.75
N ALA A 47 -5.20 8.81 -10.16
CA ALA A 47 -5.17 10.10 -9.47
C ALA A 47 -5.22 11.27 -10.46
N GLU A 48 -5.81 12.39 -10.05
CA GLU A 48 -5.92 13.62 -10.85
C GLU A 48 -4.56 14.30 -11.11
N ALA A 49 -3.56 14.03 -10.28
CA ALA A 49 -2.24 14.65 -10.35
C ALA A 49 -1.13 13.66 -9.93
N PRO A 50 0.13 13.88 -10.32
CA PRO A 50 1.26 13.06 -9.84
C PRO A 50 1.46 13.21 -8.32
N PRO A 51 2.15 12.26 -7.65
CA PRO A 51 2.23 12.22 -6.18
C PRO A 51 2.68 13.53 -5.51
N HIS A 52 3.61 14.27 -6.12
CA HIS A 52 4.15 15.52 -5.58
C HIS A 52 3.18 16.71 -5.73
N GLU A 53 2.16 16.60 -6.58
CA GLU A 53 1.12 17.63 -6.80
C GLU A 53 -0.23 17.24 -6.21
N LEU A 54 -0.35 16.03 -5.63
CA LEU A 54 -1.61 15.49 -5.14
C LEU A 54 -2.10 16.18 -3.85
N TYR A 55 -1.21 16.90 -3.15
CA TYR A 55 -1.56 17.76 -2.03
C TYR A 55 -0.99 19.17 -2.25
N VAL A 56 -1.87 20.17 -2.33
CA VAL A 56 -1.51 21.55 -2.71
C VAL A 56 -1.59 22.54 -1.54
N ALA A 57 -1.82 22.06 -0.32
CA ALA A 57 -1.82 22.93 0.85
C ALA A 57 -0.43 23.49 1.12
N LYS A 58 -0.35 24.78 1.46
CA LYS A 58 0.93 25.47 1.68
C LYS A 58 1.33 25.60 3.16
N ARG A 59 0.44 25.21 4.08
CA ARG A 59 0.61 25.37 5.53
C ARG A 59 0.02 24.17 6.28
N GLY A 60 0.68 23.75 7.34
CA GLY A 60 0.24 22.64 8.20
C GLY A 60 1.32 21.56 8.30
N VAL A 61 1.25 20.75 9.36
CA VAL A 61 2.16 19.61 9.57
C VAL A 61 1.97 18.57 8.48
N GLU A 62 0.75 18.48 7.95
CA GLU A 62 0.34 17.55 6.91
C GLU A 62 1.12 17.74 5.61
N VAL A 63 1.69 18.93 5.35
CA VAL A 63 2.52 19.18 4.15
C VAL A 63 3.75 18.29 4.16
N PHE A 64 4.50 18.28 5.27
CA PHE A 64 5.69 17.45 5.43
C PHE A 64 5.37 15.95 5.51
N GLU A 65 4.23 15.60 6.12
CA GLU A 65 3.75 14.22 6.14
C GLU A 65 3.42 13.74 4.73
N PHE A 66 2.74 14.58 3.94
CA PHE A 66 2.36 14.24 2.58
C PHE A 66 3.57 14.18 1.64
N GLU A 67 4.59 15.02 1.82
CA GLU A 67 5.86 14.90 1.08
C GLU A 67 6.50 13.51 1.26
N ARG A 68 6.52 12.99 2.49
CA ARG A 68 6.97 11.60 2.73
C ARG A 68 6.05 10.58 2.07
N THR A 69 4.74 10.79 2.11
CA THR A 69 3.77 9.93 1.41
C THR A 69 3.99 9.94 -0.10
N ALA A 70 4.28 11.09 -0.70
CA ALA A 70 4.57 11.22 -2.12
C ALA A 70 5.84 10.44 -2.50
N SER A 71 6.91 10.53 -1.69
CA SER A 71 8.12 9.73 -1.89
C SER A 71 7.84 8.24 -1.83
N ARG A 72 7.04 7.77 -0.85
CA ARG A 72 6.62 6.36 -0.78
C ARG A 72 5.82 5.93 -2.00
N LEU A 73 4.89 6.75 -2.47
CA LEU A 73 4.14 6.47 -3.69
C LEU A 73 5.05 6.33 -4.90
N ILE A 74 6.09 7.15 -5.00
CA ILE A 74 7.09 7.06 -6.08
C ILE A 74 7.91 5.76 -5.95
N GLU A 75 8.37 5.43 -4.76
CA GLU A 75 9.12 4.20 -4.49
C GLU A 75 8.29 2.95 -4.81
N MET A 76 7.01 2.94 -4.44
CA MET A 76 6.08 1.84 -4.74
C MET A 76 5.85 1.59 -6.23
N GLN A 77 6.21 2.54 -7.09
CA GLN A 77 6.17 2.41 -8.57
C GLN A 77 7.47 1.83 -9.15
N SER A 78 8.54 1.75 -8.36
CA SER A 78 9.83 1.25 -8.82
C SER A 78 9.76 -0.24 -9.18
N ARG A 79 10.60 -0.65 -10.13
CA ARG A 79 10.77 -2.07 -10.47
C ARG A 79 11.21 -2.89 -9.27
N ASP A 80 12.19 -2.38 -8.52
CA ASP A 80 12.73 -3.04 -7.34
C ASP A 80 11.64 -3.33 -6.30
N TRP A 81 10.74 -2.38 -6.05
CA TRP A 81 9.59 -2.59 -5.17
C TRP A 81 8.63 -3.68 -5.68
N LEU A 82 8.32 -3.65 -6.99
CA LEU A 82 7.40 -4.61 -7.60
C LEU A 82 7.97 -6.03 -7.63
N ASP A 83 9.28 -6.15 -7.85
CA ASP A 83 10.00 -7.43 -7.85
C ASP A 83 10.07 -8.00 -6.43
N ASP A 84 10.43 -7.18 -5.43
CA ASP A 84 10.43 -7.60 -4.03
C ASP A 84 9.03 -8.04 -3.56
N TRP A 85 7.97 -7.32 -3.95
CA TRP A 85 6.59 -7.75 -3.72
C TRP A 85 6.31 -9.13 -4.33
N ALA A 86 6.72 -9.36 -5.58
CA ALA A 86 6.50 -10.62 -6.28
C ALA A 86 7.19 -11.78 -5.56
N GLU A 87 8.43 -11.59 -5.13
CA GLU A 87 9.19 -12.60 -4.38
C GLU A 87 8.53 -12.93 -3.04
N ARG A 88 8.13 -11.92 -2.25
CA ARG A 88 7.39 -12.14 -1.00
C ARG A 88 6.10 -12.92 -1.23
N ARG A 89 5.41 -12.68 -2.35
CA ARG A 89 4.19 -13.40 -2.71
C ARG A 89 4.44 -14.85 -3.06
N LYS A 90 5.53 -15.16 -3.78
CA LYS A 90 5.94 -16.56 -4.07
C LYS A 90 6.23 -17.31 -2.77
N VAL A 91 7.01 -16.72 -1.87
CA VAL A 91 7.34 -17.34 -0.56
C VAL A 91 6.07 -17.61 0.25
N LYS A 92 5.17 -16.64 0.35
CA LYS A 92 3.90 -16.80 1.09
C LYS A 92 2.99 -17.86 0.47
N ALA A 93 2.97 -18.00 -0.86
CA ALA A 93 2.20 -19.04 -1.55
C ALA A 93 2.76 -20.44 -1.26
N ALA A 94 4.08 -20.62 -1.35
CA ALA A 94 4.74 -21.90 -1.04
C ALA A 94 4.51 -22.32 0.42
N ALA A 95 4.61 -21.38 1.37
CA ALA A 95 4.35 -21.66 2.78
C ALA A 95 2.88 -22.08 3.04
N ALA A 96 1.92 -21.45 2.36
CA ALA A 96 0.51 -21.81 2.48
C ALA A 96 0.22 -23.21 1.90
N GLU A 97 0.89 -23.59 0.81
CA GLU A 97 0.79 -24.92 0.22
C GLU A 97 1.39 -26.00 1.14
N ALA A 98 2.56 -25.75 1.70
CA ALA A 98 3.21 -26.66 2.67
C ALA A 98 2.33 -26.89 3.92
N SER A 99 1.69 -25.83 4.43
CA SER A 99 0.78 -25.93 5.58
C SER A 99 -0.48 -26.75 5.25
N ARG A 100 -1.03 -26.62 4.03
CA ARG A 100 -2.19 -27.43 3.59
C ARG A 100 -1.84 -28.90 3.41
N ALA A 101 -0.66 -29.20 2.86
CA ALA A 101 -0.20 -30.58 2.67
C ALA A 101 -0.04 -31.32 4.00
N GLN A 102 0.50 -30.66 5.04
CA GLN A 102 0.65 -31.26 6.37
C GLN A 102 -0.69 -31.50 7.08
N ALA A 103 -1.71 -30.66 6.83
CA ALA A 103 -3.04 -30.82 7.42
C ALA A 103 -3.88 -31.94 6.79
N THR A 104 -3.49 -32.44 5.60
CA THR A 104 -4.29 -33.42 4.83
C THR A 104 -3.72 -34.85 4.91
N MET A 105 -2.58 -35.06 5.58
CA MET A 105 -2.06 -36.42 5.79
C MET A 105 -2.92 -37.14 6.84
N PRO A 106 -3.60 -38.25 6.48
CA PRO A 106 -4.36 -39.02 7.46
C PRO A 106 -3.37 -39.62 8.45
N SER A 107 -3.69 -39.51 9.75
CA SER A 107 -3.04 -40.29 10.80
C SER A 107 -3.33 -41.76 10.51
N SER A 108 -2.41 -42.43 9.81
CA SER A 108 -2.40 -43.88 9.64
C SER A 108 -2.05 -44.49 10.99
N SER A 109 -3.08 -44.99 11.67
CA SER A 109 -2.98 -45.94 12.79
C SER A 109 -2.78 -47.36 12.27
#